data_AF-A0A9E0ELV6-F1
#
_entry.id   AF-A0A9E0ELV6-F1
#
_cell.length_a   1.000
_cell.length_b   1.000
_cell.length_c   1.000
_cell.angle_alpha   90.00
_cell.angle_beta   90.00
_cell.angle_gamma   90.00
#
_symmetry.space_group_name_H-M   'P 1'
#
loop_
_entity.id
_entity.type
_entity.pdbx_description
1 polymer ?
#
loop_
_entity_poly.entity_id
_entity_poly.type
_entity_poly.pdbx_seq_one_letter_code
_entity_poly.pdbx_strand_id
1 'polypeptide(L)'
;MIVNPEPLTYNSVKNILSLLRKEYDFAGYEVIGRSWTGKAVFSLSIGDGNEKVLFLGGMRGKEQITTLLLLRFFERMCDAVKNDKKISAVKIRKSLQNRKITIVPLVSPDALDIAAKRADGAGVYAGLVARAAKGDYSKWNANARGVDISRNFNFRHDEIVYDDLSFSGPAPQLYAGPVPESEPETKAVANLCEAELFRYAFCLTVGGEKIYWSEQKGNLSETAMMAKVLSSVSGYPLCRKEEKERLGSFCEWFGAQHRRPAFEVSL
;
A
#
# COMPACT_ATOMS: atom_id res chain seq x y z
N MET A 1 4.28 0.89 -23.53
CA MET A 1 3.73 0.71 -22.17
C MET A 1 4.77 -0.11 -21.42
N ILE A 2 5.32 0.45 -20.35
CA ILE A 2 6.40 -0.14 -19.55
C ILE A 2 5.82 -1.15 -18.55
N VAL A 3 4.67 -0.82 -17.94
CA VAL A 3 4.01 -1.69 -16.97
C VAL A 3 3.08 -2.69 -17.67
N ASN A 4 3.49 -3.96 -17.70
CA ASN A 4 2.71 -5.06 -18.29
C ASN A 4 2.15 -6.00 -17.20
N PRO A 5 0.97 -6.62 -17.43
CA PRO A 5 0.37 -7.56 -16.50
C PRO A 5 1.05 -8.94 -16.61
N GLU A 6 1.97 -9.22 -15.70
CA GLU A 6 2.59 -10.54 -15.51
C GLU A 6 2.68 -10.84 -14.01
N PRO A 7 2.76 -12.12 -13.59
CA PRO A 7 3.02 -12.47 -12.19
C PRO A 7 4.23 -11.70 -11.66
N LEU A 8 4.02 -10.89 -10.63
CA LEU A 8 5.05 -10.00 -10.15
C LEU A 8 6.00 -10.73 -9.20
N THR A 9 7.29 -10.48 -9.40
CA THR A 9 8.33 -10.68 -8.39
C THR A 9 8.94 -9.33 -8.04
N TYR A 10 9.68 -9.27 -6.93
CA TYR A 10 10.40 -8.05 -6.58
C TYR A 10 11.37 -7.60 -7.69
N ASN A 11 12.03 -8.55 -8.37
CA ASN A 11 12.92 -8.25 -9.49
C ASN A 11 12.16 -7.67 -10.69
N SER A 12 10.97 -8.19 -10.99
CA SER A 12 10.10 -7.63 -12.04
C SER A 12 9.75 -6.17 -11.73
N VAL A 13 9.38 -5.87 -10.48
CA VAL A 13 9.10 -4.50 -10.03
C VAL A 13 10.34 -3.61 -10.14
N LYS A 14 11.51 -4.08 -9.69
CA LYS A 14 12.77 -3.32 -9.85
C LYS A 14 13.10 -2.99 -11.30
N ASN A 15 12.87 -3.93 -12.22
CA ASN A 15 13.09 -3.69 -13.65
C ASN A 15 12.14 -2.61 -14.18
N ILE A 16 10.85 -2.66 -13.80
CA ILE A 16 9.87 -1.61 -14.12
C ILE A 16 10.35 -0.26 -13.58
N LEU A 17 10.77 -0.19 -12.31
CA LEU A 17 11.26 1.06 -11.71
C LEU A 17 12.49 1.61 -12.45
N SER A 18 13.41 0.75 -12.88
CA SER A 18 14.58 1.16 -13.67
C SER A 18 14.18 1.74 -15.03
N LEU A 19 13.17 1.16 -15.70
CA LEU A 19 12.67 1.66 -16.98
C LEU A 19 11.91 2.97 -16.80
N LEU A 20 11.06 3.08 -15.78
CA LEU A 20 10.34 4.32 -15.45
C LEU A 20 11.32 5.46 -15.15
N ARG A 21 12.35 5.21 -14.33
CA ARG A 21 13.37 6.20 -13.99
C ARG A 21 14.14 6.69 -15.22
N LYS A 22 14.41 5.80 -16.18
CA LYS A 22 15.08 6.16 -17.44
C LYS A 22 14.18 7.00 -18.35
N GLU A 23 12.88 6.70 -18.40
CA GLU A 23 11.92 7.36 -19.29
C GLU A 23 11.40 8.70 -18.75
N TYR A 24 11.31 8.82 -17.42
CA TYR A 24 10.74 9.94 -16.67
C TYR A 24 11.72 10.40 -15.58
N ASP A 25 12.79 11.06 -15.98
CA ASP A 25 13.86 11.58 -15.10
C ASP A 25 13.42 12.74 -14.19
N PHE A 26 12.35 13.46 -14.56
CA PHE A 26 11.72 14.50 -13.74
C PHE A 26 10.94 13.96 -12.54
N ALA A 27 10.71 12.65 -12.46
CA ALA A 27 10.02 12.01 -11.35
C ALA A 27 10.99 11.62 -10.22
N GLY A 28 10.49 11.64 -8.98
CA GLY A 28 11.25 11.18 -7.80
C GLY A 28 11.16 9.67 -7.63
N TYR A 29 12.24 9.03 -7.17
CA TYR A 29 12.34 7.59 -6.94
C TYR A 29 13.21 7.31 -5.72
N GLU A 30 12.62 7.34 -4.53
CA GLU A 30 13.33 7.24 -3.27
C GLU A 30 13.15 5.87 -2.60
N VAL A 31 14.14 5.46 -1.81
CA VAL A 31 14.04 4.30 -0.93
C VAL A 31 13.59 4.79 0.44
N ILE A 32 12.42 4.35 0.90
CA ILE A 32 11.84 4.76 2.19
C ILE A 32 12.15 3.78 3.32
N GLY A 33 12.64 2.59 2.98
CA GLY A 33 12.98 1.54 3.93
C GLY A 33 13.39 0.25 3.26
N ARG A 34 13.61 -0.80 4.05
CA ARG A 34 13.95 -2.14 3.57
C ARG A 34 13.17 -3.19 4.35
N SER A 35 12.76 -4.26 3.68
CA SER A 35 12.12 -5.42 4.31
C SER A 35 13.12 -6.26 5.10
N TRP A 36 12.61 -7.29 5.78
CA TRP A 36 13.46 -8.24 6.52
C TRP A 36 14.45 -9.00 5.64
N THR A 37 14.11 -9.25 4.37
CA THR A 37 15.06 -9.84 3.41
C THR A 37 15.99 -8.81 2.74
N GLY A 38 15.99 -7.55 3.20
CA GLY A 38 16.86 -6.48 2.71
C GLY A 38 16.41 -5.81 1.42
N LYS A 39 15.23 -6.17 0.90
CA LYS A 39 14.66 -5.59 -0.32
C LYS A 39 14.18 -4.17 -0.04
N ALA A 40 14.57 -3.22 -0.89
CA ALA A 40 14.17 -1.83 -0.76
C ALA A 40 12.67 -1.64 -1.04
N VAL A 41 12.01 -0.84 -0.20
CA VAL A 41 10.67 -0.30 -0.39
C VAL A 41 10.80 1.07 -1.03
N PHE A 42 10.16 1.26 -2.18
CA PHE A 42 10.32 2.48 -2.98
C PHE A 42 9.09 3.38 -2.88
N SER A 43 9.32 4.68 -2.76
CA SER A 43 8.32 5.71 -3.08
C SER A 43 8.64 6.37 -4.41
N LEU A 44 7.62 6.62 -5.22
CA LEU A 44 7.74 7.36 -6.48
C LEU A 44 6.91 8.63 -6.39
N SER A 45 7.40 9.75 -6.89
CA SER A 45 6.67 11.02 -6.82
C SER A 45 6.69 11.84 -8.10
N ILE A 46 5.62 12.59 -8.33
CA ILE A 46 5.49 13.55 -9.42
C ILE A 46 4.88 14.86 -8.91
N GLY A 47 5.42 15.98 -9.38
CA GLY A 47 5.11 17.31 -8.86
C GLY A 47 5.96 17.69 -7.65
N ASP A 48 6.00 18.98 -7.35
CA ASP A 48 6.87 19.63 -6.35
C ASP A 48 6.08 20.49 -5.36
N GLY A 49 4.75 20.44 -5.42
CA GLY A 49 3.89 21.28 -4.60
C GLY A 49 3.67 20.79 -3.16
N ASN A 50 3.12 21.69 -2.33
CA ASN A 50 2.91 21.44 -0.91
C ASN A 50 1.66 20.59 -0.60
N GLU A 51 0.69 20.53 -1.52
CA GLU A 51 -0.49 19.68 -1.37
C GLU A 51 -0.16 18.25 -1.76
N LYS A 52 0.31 17.47 -0.78
CA LYS A 52 0.81 16.12 -0.98
C LYS A 52 -0.26 15.06 -0.79
N VAL A 53 -0.29 14.09 -1.69
CA VAL A 53 -1.22 12.95 -1.66
C VAL A 53 -0.44 11.64 -1.72
N LEU A 54 -0.79 10.69 -0.86
CA LEU A 54 -0.20 9.36 -0.84
C LEU A 54 -1.15 8.32 -1.45
N PHE A 55 -0.64 7.46 -2.32
CA PHE A 55 -1.28 6.20 -2.69
C PHE A 55 -0.36 5.04 -2.36
N LEU A 56 -0.87 4.00 -1.73
CA LEU A 56 -0.06 2.83 -1.40
C LEU A 56 -0.79 1.52 -1.67
N GLY A 57 -0.04 0.45 -1.85
CA GLY A 57 -0.53 -0.89 -2.14
C GLY A 57 0.57 -1.93 -1.98
N GLY A 58 0.28 -3.17 -2.35
CA GLY A 58 1.24 -4.27 -2.25
C GLY A 58 1.66 -4.57 -0.80
N MET A 59 0.73 -4.42 0.16
CA MET A 59 0.96 -4.80 1.55
C MET A 59 0.91 -6.31 1.76
N ARG A 60 0.10 -7.02 0.95
CA ARG A 60 -0.09 -8.46 1.02
C ARG A 60 0.35 -9.15 -0.25
N GLY A 61 0.93 -10.35 -0.10
CA GLY A 61 1.57 -11.09 -1.19
C GLY A 61 0.66 -11.41 -2.37
N LYS A 62 -0.62 -11.73 -2.10
CA LYS A 62 -1.59 -12.06 -3.16
C LYS A 62 -2.25 -10.85 -3.81
N GLU A 63 -2.00 -9.65 -3.32
CA GLU A 63 -2.60 -8.41 -3.83
C GLU A 63 -1.72 -7.73 -4.89
N GLN A 64 -1.01 -8.52 -5.70
CA GLN A 64 -0.05 -8.03 -6.71
C GLN A 64 -0.67 -7.03 -7.70
N ILE A 65 -1.98 -7.15 -7.95
CA ILE A 65 -2.73 -6.24 -8.81
C ILE A 65 -2.70 -4.79 -8.31
N THR A 66 -2.64 -4.57 -7.00
CA THR A 66 -2.56 -3.22 -6.41
C THR A 66 -1.22 -2.56 -6.76
N THR A 67 -0.12 -3.31 -6.72
CA THR A 67 1.21 -2.87 -7.17
C THR A 67 1.21 -2.53 -8.66
N LEU A 68 0.67 -3.41 -9.50
CA LEU A 68 0.56 -3.16 -10.94
C LEU A 68 -0.28 -1.91 -11.25
N LEU A 69 -1.41 -1.75 -10.57
CA LEU A 69 -2.32 -0.63 -10.80
C LEU A 69 -1.65 0.69 -10.42
N LEU A 70 -0.93 0.76 -9.29
CA LEU A 70 -0.21 1.94 -8.86
C LEU A 70 0.94 2.28 -9.81
N LEU A 71 1.73 1.30 -10.24
CA LEU A 71 2.80 1.52 -11.22
C LEU A 71 2.24 2.02 -12.55
N ARG A 72 1.14 1.44 -13.03
CA ARG A 72 0.48 1.88 -14.27
C ARG A 72 -0.16 3.26 -14.14
N PHE A 73 -0.75 3.55 -12.99
CA PHE A 73 -1.25 4.89 -12.67
C PHE A 73 -0.12 5.91 -12.73
N PHE A 74 1.03 5.61 -12.11
CA PHE A 74 2.19 6.49 -12.12
C PHE A 74 2.78 6.69 -13.52
N GLU A 75 2.94 5.62 -14.32
CA GLU A 75 3.38 5.70 -15.72
C GLU A 75 2.46 6.63 -16.52
N ARG A 76 1.13 6.46 -16.40
CA ARG A 76 0.15 7.31 -17.10
C ARG A 76 0.23 8.77 -16.67
N MET A 77 0.43 9.04 -15.38
CA MET A 77 0.60 10.40 -14.87
C MET A 77 1.87 11.04 -15.43
N CYS A 78 2.98 10.31 -15.43
CA CYS A 78 4.25 10.77 -16.00
C CYS A 78 4.14 11.01 -17.52
N ASP A 79 3.54 10.09 -18.27
CA ASP A 79 3.30 10.26 -19.71
C ASP A 79 2.44 11.50 -20.00
N ALA A 80 1.40 11.72 -19.19
CA ALA A 80 0.55 12.89 -19.33
C ALA A 80 1.26 14.20 -18.98
N VAL A 81 2.18 14.20 -18.02
CA VAL A 81 3.05 15.36 -17.76
C VAL A 81 4.04 15.56 -18.89
N LYS A 82 4.77 14.53 -19.33
CA LYS A 82 5.77 14.63 -20.40
C LYS A 82 5.17 15.19 -21.68
N ASN A 83 4.02 14.66 -22.08
CA ASN A 83 3.37 14.97 -23.35
C ASN A 83 2.20 15.96 -23.25
N ASP A 84 2.03 16.60 -22.09
CA ASP A 84 0.96 17.58 -21.83
C ASP A 84 -0.46 17.06 -22.15
N LYS A 85 -0.72 15.78 -21.86
CA LYS A 85 -2.00 15.11 -22.16
C LYS A 85 -3.04 15.32 -21.06
N LYS A 86 -4.28 14.94 -21.39
CA LYS A 86 -5.38 14.81 -20.42
C LYS A 86 -5.57 13.34 -20.01
N ILE A 87 -6.03 13.11 -18.79
CA ILE A 87 -6.58 11.82 -18.33
C ILE A 87 -8.02 12.08 -17.90
N SER A 88 -8.98 11.37 -18.51
CA SER A 88 -10.42 11.54 -18.23
C SER A 88 -10.86 13.02 -18.23
N ALA A 89 -10.49 13.75 -19.30
CA ALA A 89 -10.68 15.19 -19.48
C ALA A 89 -9.90 16.14 -18.52
N VAL A 90 -9.16 15.61 -17.55
CA VAL A 90 -8.35 16.39 -16.60
C VAL A 90 -6.97 16.68 -17.19
N LYS A 91 -6.56 17.96 -17.22
CA LYS A 91 -5.23 18.40 -17.68
C LYS A 91 -4.19 18.21 -16.57
N ILE A 92 -3.36 17.16 -16.69
CA ILE A 92 -2.51 16.71 -15.57
C ILE A 92 -1.50 17.75 -15.12
N ARG A 93 -0.79 18.43 -16.03
CA ARG A 93 0.14 19.52 -15.66
C ARG A 93 -0.53 20.61 -14.82
N LYS A 94 -1.73 21.02 -15.22
CA LYS A 94 -2.51 22.04 -14.48
C LYS A 94 -2.97 21.50 -13.12
N SER A 95 -3.42 20.26 -13.06
CA SER A 95 -3.86 19.63 -11.80
C SER A 95 -2.74 19.40 -10.80
N LEU A 96 -1.49 19.26 -11.26
CA LEU A 96 -0.32 19.14 -10.40
C LEU A 96 0.24 20.49 -9.93
N GLN A 97 -0.32 21.63 -10.36
CA GLN A 97 0.09 22.93 -9.82
C GLN A 97 -0.14 22.97 -8.31
N ASN A 98 0.93 23.22 -7.56
CA ASN A 98 0.96 23.18 -6.09
C ASN A 98 0.56 21.81 -5.48
N ARG A 99 0.64 20.71 -6.23
CA ARG A 99 0.40 19.36 -5.71
C ARG A 99 1.57 18.42 -5.97
N LYS A 100 1.76 17.45 -5.08
CA LYS A 100 2.71 16.35 -5.26
C LYS A 100 1.98 15.04 -5.02
N ILE A 101 2.01 14.15 -6.01
CA ILE A 101 1.49 12.79 -5.87
C ILE A 101 2.66 11.89 -5.54
N THR A 102 2.54 11.15 -4.45
CA THR A 102 3.50 10.13 -4.04
C THR A 102 2.82 8.78 -4.03
N ILE A 103 3.47 7.76 -4.59
CA ILE A 103 3.00 6.39 -4.52
C ILE A 103 4.02 5.48 -3.83
N VAL A 104 3.55 4.50 -3.07
CA VAL A 104 4.35 3.37 -2.57
C VAL A 104 3.73 2.09 -3.15
N PRO A 105 4.16 1.65 -4.34
CA PRO A 105 3.46 0.61 -5.08
C PRO A 105 3.61 -0.79 -4.46
N LEU A 106 4.68 -1.03 -3.73
CA LEU A 106 5.00 -2.32 -3.12
C LEU A 106 5.54 -2.10 -1.71
N VAL A 107 4.64 -2.13 -0.73
CA VAL A 107 5.01 -1.99 0.69
C VAL A 107 5.73 -3.23 1.21
N SER A 108 5.25 -4.44 0.87
CA SER A 108 5.81 -5.71 1.34
C SER A 108 6.44 -6.52 0.20
N PRO A 109 7.69 -6.23 -0.19
CA PRO A 109 8.38 -7.00 -1.23
C PRO A 109 8.66 -8.45 -0.81
N ASP A 110 8.71 -8.72 0.49
CA ASP A 110 8.85 -10.08 1.02
C ASP A 110 7.59 -10.91 0.76
N ALA A 111 6.42 -10.37 1.11
CA ALA A 111 5.15 -11.06 0.87
C ALA A 111 4.95 -11.36 -0.62
N LEU A 112 5.30 -10.41 -1.50
CA LEU A 112 5.22 -10.58 -2.95
C LEU A 112 6.06 -11.77 -3.43
N ASP A 113 7.33 -11.81 -3.05
CA ASP A 113 8.22 -12.89 -3.47
C ASP A 113 7.83 -14.24 -2.87
N ILE A 114 7.34 -14.27 -1.62
CA ILE A 114 6.87 -15.52 -1.01
C ILE A 114 5.61 -16.04 -1.71
N ALA A 115 4.67 -15.16 -2.08
CA ALA A 115 3.51 -15.57 -2.87
C ALA A 115 3.90 -16.16 -4.23
N ALA A 116 4.98 -15.65 -4.85
CA ALA A 116 5.46 -16.12 -6.15
C ALA A 116 6.35 -17.37 -6.06
N LYS A 117 7.21 -17.46 -5.04
CA LYS A 117 8.31 -18.44 -4.95
C LYS A 117 8.24 -19.32 -3.70
N ARG A 118 7.15 -19.23 -2.92
CA ARG A 118 6.98 -19.96 -1.65
C ARG A 118 8.12 -19.62 -0.68
N ALA A 119 8.57 -20.57 0.14
CA ALA A 119 9.66 -20.36 1.12
C ALA A 119 10.94 -19.78 0.50
N ASP A 120 11.26 -20.12 -0.76
CA ASP A 120 12.46 -19.61 -1.44
C ASP A 120 12.43 -18.08 -1.61
N GLY A 121 11.23 -17.48 -1.65
CA GLY A 121 11.03 -16.03 -1.70
C GLY A 121 11.41 -15.30 -0.41
N ALA A 122 11.54 -16.03 0.71
CA ALA A 122 11.82 -15.49 2.04
C ALA A 122 13.31 -15.42 2.39
N GLY A 123 14.21 -15.87 1.51
CA GLY A 123 15.66 -15.84 1.75
C GLY A 123 16.04 -16.56 3.05
N VAL A 124 16.76 -15.88 3.95
CA VAL A 124 17.19 -16.44 5.25
C VAL A 124 16.02 -16.86 6.16
N TYR A 125 14.80 -16.39 5.90
CA TYR A 125 13.59 -16.75 6.64
C TYR A 125 12.82 -17.94 6.05
N ALA A 126 13.34 -18.60 5.00
CA ALA A 126 12.68 -19.73 4.33
C ALA A 126 12.22 -20.82 5.30
N GLY A 127 13.04 -21.16 6.30
CA GLY A 127 12.68 -22.16 7.31
C GLY A 127 11.50 -21.75 8.20
N LEU A 128 11.38 -20.47 8.58
CA LEU A 128 10.24 -19.96 9.33
C LEU A 128 8.97 -20.02 8.47
N VAL A 129 9.07 -19.49 7.25
CA VAL A 129 7.96 -19.45 6.29
C VAL A 129 7.46 -20.85 5.96
N ALA A 130 8.36 -21.81 5.71
CA ALA A 130 7.99 -23.20 5.44
C ALA A 130 7.23 -23.86 6.60
N ARG A 131 7.67 -23.63 7.85
CA ARG A 131 6.97 -24.13 9.04
C ARG A 131 5.59 -23.51 9.22
N ALA A 132 5.47 -22.19 9.02
CA ALA A 132 4.20 -21.48 9.14
C ALA A 132 3.22 -21.87 8.03
N ALA A 133 3.70 -22.11 6.80
CA ALA A 133 2.89 -22.50 5.67
C ALA A 133 2.38 -23.95 5.77
N LYS A 134 3.10 -24.84 6.46
CA LYS A 134 2.76 -26.28 6.56
C LYS A 134 2.50 -26.94 5.20
N GLY A 135 3.24 -26.51 4.17
CA GLY A 135 3.10 -26.97 2.80
C GLY A 135 2.06 -26.24 1.95
N ASP A 136 1.22 -25.37 2.52
CA ASP A 136 0.23 -24.58 1.79
C ASP A 136 0.56 -23.08 1.80
N TYR A 137 0.81 -22.54 0.60
CA TYR A 137 1.11 -21.12 0.36
C TYR A 137 -0.05 -20.39 -0.30
N SER A 138 -1.18 -21.07 -0.55
CA SER A 138 -2.31 -20.53 -1.30
C SER A 138 -2.94 -19.31 -0.64
N LYS A 139 -2.72 -19.09 0.66
CA LYS A 139 -3.20 -17.95 1.45
C LYS A 139 -2.09 -17.01 1.94
N TRP A 140 -0.87 -17.15 1.42
CA TRP A 140 0.27 -16.39 1.95
C TRP A 140 0.21 -14.91 1.58
N ASN A 141 -0.06 -14.08 2.59
CA ASN A 141 -0.13 -12.62 2.52
C ASN A 141 0.93 -11.92 3.36
N ALA A 142 1.53 -12.61 4.33
CA ALA A 142 2.45 -12.04 5.30
C ALA A 142 3.87 -11.79 4.75
N ASN A 143 4.64 -10.93 5.43
CA ASN A 143 6.06 -10.72 5.16
C ASN A 143 6.92 -11.93 5.58
N ALA A 144 8.24 -11.81 5.49
CA ALA A 144 9.17 -12.91 5.81
C ALA A 144 9.15 -13.36 7.28
N ARG A 145 8.61 -12.55 8.20
CA ARG A 145 8.39 -12.92 9.60
C ARG A 145 7.00 -13.50 9.87
N GLY A 146 6.19 -13.70 8.84
CA GLY A 146 4.81 -14.18 8.99
C GLY A 146 3.86 -13.14 9.58
N VAL A 147 4.20 -11.84 9.46
CA VAL A 147 3.34 -10.72 9.88
C VAL A 147 2.58 -10.16 8.69
N ASP A 148 1.27 -9.99 8.85
CA ASP A 148 0.40 -9.29 7.90
C ASP A 148 0.56 -7.78 8.07
N ILE A 149 1.30 -7.16 7.14
CA ILE A 149 1.60 -5.72 7.16
C ILE A 149 0.33 -4.86 7.19
N SER A 150 -0.77 -5.34 6.60
CA SER A 150 -2.03 -4.59 6.58
C SER A 150 -2.69 -4.46 7.96
N ARG A 151 -2.18 -5.17 8.97
CA ARG A 151 -2.67 -5.20 10.36
C ARG A 151 -1.62 -4.74 11.38
N ASN A 152 -0.45 -4.29 10.93
CA ASN A 152 0.66 -3.99 11.83
C ASN A 152 0.74 -2.51 12.24
N PHE A 153 -0.13 -1.62 11.75
CA PHE A 153 -0.08 -0.18 12.11
C PHE A 153 -0.58 0.09 13.53
N ASN A 154 -0.21 1.23 14.11
CA ASN A 154 -0.58 1.58 15.48
C ASN A 154 -2.02 2.13 15.63
N PHE A 155 -3.01 1.43 15.09
CA PHE A 155 -4.43 1.76 15.34
C PHE A 155 -5.06 0.68 16.21
N ARG A 156 -5.14 0.95 17.52
CA ARG A 156 -5.77 0.02 18.48
C ARG A 156 -5.23 -1.41 18.35
N HIS A 157 -3.92 -1.52 18.07
CA HIS A 157 -3.26 -2.79 17.77
C HIS A 157 -3.27 -3.73 18.97
N ASP A 158 -3.18 -3.16 20.17
CA ASP A 158 -3.28 -3.83 21.47
C ASP A 158 -4.66 -4.47 21.73
N GLU A 159 -5.69 -4.09 20.99
CA GLU A 159 -7.03 -4.67 21.09
C GLU A 159 -7.23 -5.88 20.16
N ILE A 160 -6.23 -6.27 19.37
CA ILE A 160 -6.35 -7.40 18.44
C ILE A 160 -6.42 -8.71 19.22
N VAL A 161 -7.57 -9.37 19.11
CA VAL A 161 -7.80 -10.72 19.62
C VAL A 161 -7.91 -11.68 18.43
N TYR A 162 -7.26 -12.85 18.54
CA TYR A 162 -7.30 -13.89 17.51
C TYR A 162 -8.29 -14.98 17.90
N ASP A 163 -9.31 -15.18 17.07
CA ASP A 163 -10.28 -16.27 17.26
C ASP A 163 -9.61 -17.65 17.11
N ASP A 164 -8.65 -17.75 16.18
CA ASP A 164 -7.78 -18.91 16.01
C ASP A 164 -6.35 -18.55 16.45
N LEU A 165 -5.90 -19.17 17.53
CA LEU A 165 -4.57 -18.97 18.11
C LEU A 165 -3.44 -19.33 17.15
N SER A 166 -3.70 -20.06 16.07
CA SER A 166 -2.70 -20.29 15.01
C SER A 166 -2.24 -18.98 14.33
N PHE A 167 -3.03 -17.91 14.45
CA PHE A 167 -2.69 -16.56 13.97
C PHE A 167 -2.10 -15.64 15.06
N SER A 168 -1.87 -16.14 16.27
CA SER A 168 -1.25 -15.35 17.37
C SER A 168 0.29 -15.28 17.27
N GLY A 169 0.87 -15.91 16.26
CA GLY A 169 2.29 -15.88 15.92
C GLY A 169 2.50 -15.94 14.40
N PRO A 170 3.75 -16.07 13.93
CA PRO A 170 4.07 -16.10 12.51
C PRO A 170 3.17 -17.06 11.70
N ALA A 171 2.40 -16.49 10.78
CA ALA A 171 1.37 -17.21 10.03
C ALA A 171 1.25 -16.68 8.59
N PRO A 172 0.58 -17.40 7.68
CA PRO A 172 0.39 -16.93 6.30
C PRO A 172 -0.41 -15.63 6.20
N GLN A 173 -1.23 -15.29 7.19
CA GLN A 173 -2.11 -14.12 7.21
C GLN A 173 -2.54 -13.77 8.64
N LEU A 174 -3.23 -12.64 8.82
CA LEU A 174 -3.90 -12.19 10.05
C LEU A 174 -3.01 -11.82 11.23
N TYR A 175 -1.87 -12.50 11.44
CA TYR A 175 -0.95 -12.15 12.53
C TYR A 175 -0.45 -10.72 12.38
N ALA A 176 -0.82 -9.87 13.32
CA ALA A 176 -0.56 -8.44 13.31
C ALA A 176 0.84 -8.06 13.80
N GLY A 177 1.67 -9.03 14.19
CA GLY A 177 2.97 -8.80 14.80
C GLY A 177 2.91 -8.65 16.32
N PRO A 178 4.06 -8.67 17.00
CA PRO A 178 4.13 -8.69 18.47
C PRO A 178 3.77 -7.35 19.13
N VAL A 179 3.93 -6.24 18.42
CA VAL A 179 3.64 -4.87 18.87
C VAL A 179 3.26 -4.03 17.64
N PRO A 180 2.57 -2.89 17.81
CA PRO A 180 2.32 -1.99 16.69
C PRO A 180 3.62 -1.54 16.04
N GLU A 181 3.59 -1.46 14.72
CA GLU A 181 4.68 -1.04 13.85
C GLU A 181 5.96 -1.85 14.10
N SER A 182 5.84 -3.13 14.47
CA SER A 182 7.01 -4.01 14.69
C SER A 182 7.83 -4.22 13.43
N GLU A 183 7.19 -4.17 12.25
CA GLU A 183 7.81 -4.53 10.98
C GLU A 183 8.47 -3.31 10.31
N PRO A 184 9.66 -3.48 9.70
CA PRO A 184 10.37 -2.38 9.06
C PRO A 184 9.61 -1.80 7.86
N GLU A 185 8.79 -2.60 7.17
CA GLU A 185 7.91 -2.13 6.09
C GLU A 185 6.84 -1.16 6.62
N THR A 186 6.19 -1.50 7.74
CA THR A 186 5.20 -0.64 8.40
C THR A 186 5.86 0.66 8.88
N LYS A 187 7.01 0.56 9.55
CA LYS A 187 7.78 1.74 10.01
C LYS A 187 8.19 2.65 8.86
N ALA A 188 8.59 2.07 7.71
CA ALA A 188 8.97 2.86 6.54
C ALA A 188 7.81 3.72 6.02
N VAL A 189 6.60 3.16 5.97
CA VAL A 189 5.39 3.90 5.59
C VAL A 189 5.02 4.94 6.66
N ALA A 190 5.07 4.57 7.94
CA ALA A 190 4.76 5.49 9.04
C ALA A 190 5.70 6.71 9.04
N ASN A 191 7.01 6.48 8.95
CA ASN A 191 8.03 7.53 8.87
C ASN A 191 7.84 8.41 7.62
N LEU A 192 7.47 7.83 6.48
CA LEU A 192 7.16 8.61 5.27
C LEU A 192 5.98 9.55 5.51
N CYS A 193 4.92 9.09 6.16
CA CYS A 193 3.75 9.93 6.48
C CYS A 193 4.10 11.09 7.42
N GLU A 194 4.89 10.82 8.47
CA GLU A 194 5.37 11.85 9.40
C GLU A 194 6.30 12.86 8.72
N ALA A 195 7.18 12.42 7.82
CA ALA A 195 8.13 13.29 7.12
C ALA A 195 7.46 14.16 6.05
N GLU A 196 6.54 13.58 5.27
CA GLU A 196 5.96 14.30 4.12
C GLU A 196 4.69 15.09 4.48
N LEU A 197 4.00 14.80 5.58
CA LEU A 197 2.78 15.47 6.02
C LEU A 197 1.68 15.47 4.95
N PHE A 198 1.30 14.28 4.47
CA PHE A 198 0.28 14.14 3.42
C PHE A 198 -1.06 14.73 3.84
N ARG A 199 -1.73 15.40 2.88
CA ARG A 199 -3.08 15.96 3.09
C ARG A 199 -4.14 14.88 3.18
N TYR A 200 -4.00 13.81 2.39
CA TYR A 200 -4.84 12.62 2.44
C TYR A 200 -4.13 11.42 1.79
N ALA A 201 -4.59 10.22 2.12
CA ALA A 201 -3.99 8.97 1.66
C ALA A 201 -5.02 7.99 1.08
N PHE A 202 -4.56 7.16 0.14
CA PHE A 202 -5.32 6.04 -0.43
C PHE A 202 -4.54 4.74 -0.23
N CYS A 203 -5.20 3.72 0.30
CA CYS A 203 -4.70 2.35 0.35
C CYS A 203 -5.48 1.52 -0.66
N LEU A 204 -4.78 0.83 -1.56
CA LEU A 204 -5.40 -0.11 -2.50
C LEU A 204 -5.30 -1.53 -1.93
N THR A 205 -6.43 -2.21 -1.86
CA THR A 205 -6.57 -3.61 -1.41
C THR A 205 -7.38 -4.40 -2.44
N VAL A 206 -7.55 -5.70 -2.22
CA VAL A 206 -8.41 -6.59 -3.01
C VAL A 206 -9.46 -7.19 -2.08
N GLY A 207 -10.73 -7.18 -2.48
CA GLY A 207 -11.79 -7.62 -1.56
C GLY A 207 -13.23 -7.29 -1.94
N GLY A 208 -13.49 -6.86 -3.18
CA GLY A 208 -14.86 -6.84 -3.72
C GLY A 208 -15.42 -5.45 -3.96
N GLU A 209 -14.67 -4.62 -4.69
CA GLU A 209 -15.18 -3.40 -5.34
C GLU A 209 -15.88 -2.43 -4.37
N LYS A 210 -15.19 -2.09 -3.27
CA LYS A 210 -15.72 -1.26 -2.17
C LYS A 210 -14.81 -0.11 -1.82
N ILE A 211 -15.39 0.96 -1.30
CA ILE A 211 -14.65 2.06 -0.70
C ILE A 211 -14.95 2.11 0.79
N TYR A 212 -13.89 2.07 1.59
CA TYR A 212 -13.92 2.36 3.02
C TYR A 212 -13.17 3.67 3.28
N TRP A 213 -13.49 4.35 4.38
CA TRP A 213 -12.80 5.57 4.79
C TRP A 213 -12.61 5.59 6.29
N SER A 214 -11.58 6.29 6.75
CA SER A 214 -11.31 6.48 8.17
C SER A 214 -12.42 7.32 8.82
N GLU A 215 -13.10 6.78 9.83
CA GLU A 215 -14.13 7.51 10.58
C GLU A 215 -13.49 8.27 11.75
N GLN A 216 -13.26 9.58 11.58
CA GLN A 216 -12.67 10.44 12.62
C GLN A 216 -13.68 11.45 13.13
N LYS A 217 -13.77 11.62 14.46
CA LYS A 217 -14.75 12.50 15.14
C LYS A 217 -14.64 14.01 14.79
N GLY A 218 -13.58 14.45 14.09
CA GLY A 218 -13.29 15.88 13.85
C GLY A 218 -13.22 16.36 12.40
N ASN A 219 -13.30 15.48 11.39
CA ASN A 219 -13.15 15.87 9.97
C ASN A 219 -14.15 15.16 9.03
N LEU A 220 -15.35 14.93 9.55
CA LEU A 220 -16.38 14.08 8.92
C LEU A 220 -16.89 14.63 7.59
N SER A 221 -17.02 15.96 7.44
CA SER A 221 -17.64 16.55 6.27
C SER A 221 -16.76 16.50 5.01
N GLU A 222 -15.48 16.88 5.11
CA GLU A 222 -14.53 16.80 3.98
C GLU A 222 -14.31 15.33 3.58
N THR A 223 -14.05 14.46 4.56
CA THR A 223 -13.84 13.03 4.31
C THR A 223 -15.06 12.38 3.66
N ALA A 224 -16.27 12.64 4.15
CA ALA A 224 -17.50 12.09 3.58
C ALA A 224 -17.78 12.64 2.18
N MET A 225 -17.49 13.91 1.90
CA MET A 225 -17.62 14.47 0.55
C MET A 225 -16.66 13.78 -0.42
N MET A 226 -15.39 13.63 -0.04
CA MET A 226 -14.41 12.91 -0.86
C MET A 226 -14.81 11.45 -1.10
N ALA A 227 -15.28 10.75 -0.06
CA ALA A 227 -15.78 9.38 -0.18
C ALA A 227 -16.93 9.29 -1.21
N LYS A 228 -17.92 10.20 -1.13
CA LYS A 228 -19.04 10.24 -2.09
C LYS A 228 -18.57 10.49 -3.53
N VAL A 229 -17.59 11.37 -3.72
CA VAL A 229 -16.99 11.61 -5.05
C VAL A 229 -16.32 10.33 -5.56
N LEU A 230 -15.49 9.68 -4.73
CA LEU A 230 -14.82 8.42 -5.11
C LEU A 230 -15.82 7.32 -5.48
N SER A 231 -16.89 7.17 -4.70
CA SER A 231 -17.96 6.22 -4.98
C SER A 231 -18.67 6.53 -6.29
N SER A 232 -19.00 7.81 -6.53
CA SER A 232 -19.66 8.23 -7.77
C SER A 232 -18.81 8.02 -9.02
N VAL A 233 -17.49 8.22 -8.95
CA VAL A 233 -16.62 8.09 -10.14
C VAL A 233 -16.18 6.64 -10.41
N SER A 234 -16.12 5.80 -9.38
CA SER A 234 -15.72 4.39 -9.50
C SER A 234 -16.91 3.44 -9.70
N GLY A 235 -18.10 3.82 -9.22
CA GLY A 235 -19.24 2.93 -9.09
C GLY A 235 -19.19 2.03 -7.84
N TYR A 236 -18.13 2.10 -7.03
CA TYR A 236 -17.98 1.25 -5.85
C TYR A 236 -18.81 1.78 -4.68
N PRO A 237 -19.60 0.94 -3.99
CA PRO A 237 -20.35 1.35 -2.81
C PRO A 237 -19.44 1.78 -1.66
N LEU A 238 -19.92 2.79 -0.93
CA LEU A 238 -19.38 3.18 0.38
C LEU A 238 -19.76 2.13 1.42
N CYS A 239 -18.76 1.54 2.07
CA CYS A 239 -18.94 0.51 3.09
C CYS A 239 -18.21 0.89 4.38
N ARG A 240 -18.67 0.31 5.49
CA ARG A 240 -17.98 0.38 6.78
C ARG A 240 -17.30 -0.95 7.06
N LYS A 241 -16.06 -0.91 7.52
CA LYS A 241 -15.32 -2.10 7.94
C LYS A 241 -15.90 -2.67 9.23
N GLU A 242 -15.82 -3.99 9.38
CA GLU A 242 -16.02 -4.60 10.70
C GLU A 242 -14.92 -4.14 11.66
N GLU A 243 -15.23 -4.06 12.95
CA GLU A 243 -14.29 -3.50 13.93
C GLU A 243 -12.93 -4.22 13.92
N LYS A 244 -12.94 -5.56 13.83
CA LYS A 244 -11.73 -6.40 13.76
C LYS A 244 -10.85 -6.14 12.53
N GLU A 245 -11.41 -5.60 11.45
CA GLU A 245 -10.69 -5.28 10.21
C GLU A 245 -10.06 -3.88 10.25
N ARG A 246 -10.52 -3.04 11.19
CA ARG A 246 -10.01 -1.69 11.43
C ARG A 246 -8.74 -1.72 12.28
N LEU A 247 -8.68 -2.62 13.26
CA LEU A 247 -7.54 -2.77 14.15
C LEU A 247 -6.26 -3.05 13.36
N GLY A 248 -5.24 -2.26 13.63
CA GLY A 248 -3.94 -2.37 12.99
C GLY A 248 -3.88 -1.87 11.54
N SER A 249 -4.96 -1.31 11.00
CA SER A 249 -5.04 -0.93 9.59
C SER A 249 -4.45 0.46 9.31
N PHE A 250 -3.85 0.61 8.12
CA PHE A 250 -3.23 1.86 7.69
C PHE A 250 -4.19 3.05 7.66
N CYS A 251 -5.38 2.91 7.03
CA CYS A 251 -6.28 4.05 6.85
C CYS A 251 -6.80 4.58 8.19
N GLU A 252 -7.13 3.69 9.13
CA GLU A 252 -7.58 4.10 10.46
C GLU A 252 -6.45 4.73 11.27
N TRP A 253 -5.24 4.15 11.22
CA TRP A 253 -4.03 4.73 11.81
C TRP A 253 -3.75 6.13 11.27
N PHE A 254 -3.70 6.28 9.93
CA PHE A 254 -3.41 7.57 9.29
C PHE A 254 -4.46 8.62 9.66
N GLY A 255 -5.74 8.23 9.62
CA GLY A 255 -6.84 9.10 10.00
C GLY A 255 -6.76 9.56 11.46
N ALA A 256 -6.43 8.66 12.38
CA ALA A 256 -6.35 8.95 13.81
C ALA A 256 -5.12 9.80 14.15
N GLN A 257 -3.96 9.38 13.66
CA GLN A 257 -2.66 9.98 13.96
C GLN A 257 -2.53 11.38 13.35
N HIS A 258 -2.85 11.53 12.07
CA HIS A 258 -2.64 12.79 11.34
C HIS A 258 -3.89 13.68 11.29
N ARG A 259 -5.06 13.18 11.69
CA ARG A 259 -6.36 13.87 11.57
C ARG A 259 -6.66 14.30 10.13
N ARG A 260 -6.26 13.46 9.17
CA ARG A 260 -6.40 13.68 7.72
C ARG A 260 -7.21 12.57 7.07
N PRO A 261 -7.92 12.82 5.96
CA PRO A 261 -8.71 11.78 5.28
C PRO A 261 -7.83 10.63 4.79
N ALA A 262 -8.26 9.39 5.04
CA ALA A 262 -7.71 8.19 4.41
C ALA A 262 -8.82 7.30 3.87
N PHE A 263 -8.58 6.71 2.69
CA PHE A 263 -9.53 5.88 1.98
C PHE A 263 -8.89 4.54 1.64
N GLU A 264 -9.60 3.46 1.90
CA GLU A 264 -9.28 2.15 1.34
C GLU A 264 -10.14 1.90 0.11
N VAL A 265 -9.49 1.68 -1.02
CA VAL A 265 -10.12 1.32 -2.29
C VAL A 265 -9.85 -0.17 -2.52
N SER A 266 -10.86 -0.98 -2.20
CA SER A 266 -10.82 -2.42 -2.41
C SER A 266 -11.27 -2.72 -3.82
N LEU A 267 -10.35 -3.21 -4.64
CA LEU A 267 -10.61 -3.70 -6.00
C LEU A 267 -11.42 -5.00 -5.99
#